data_AF-A0A6N2E6T4-F1
#
_entry.id   AF-A0A6N2E6T4-F1
#
_cell.length_a   1.000
_cell.length_b   1.000
_cell.length_c   1.000
_cell.angle_alpha   90.00
_cell.angle_beta   90.00
_cell.angle_gamma   90.00
#
_symmetry.space_group_name_H-M   'P 1'
#
loop_
_entity.id
_entity.type
_entity.pdbx_description
1 polymer ?
#
loop_
_entity_poly.entity_id
_entity_poly.type
_entity_poly.pdbx_seq_one_letter_code
_entity_poly.pdbx_strand_id
1 'polypeptide(L)'
;MDAHGRPIRLFTTNRWVTGEVWYRAEDVIRMLDHFWMDLAYPSLPTNIWISAMVRLFRPEIEDLIRARDRAVADHARVAGSAAAFEDRALEIASALEITVDRQMTRVQAALQRADGG
;
A
#
# COMPACT_ATOMS: atom_id res chain seq x y z
N MET A 1 -13.07 3.68 1.31
CA MET A 1 -13.39 4.64 2.39
C MET A 1 -14.79 4.35 2.86
N ASP A 2 -15.12 4.66 4.12
CA ASP A 2 -16.52 4.67 4.56
C ASP A 2 -17.25 5.95 4.10
N ALA A 3 -18.53 6.09 4.46
CA ALA A 3 -19.36 7.26 4.13
C ALA A 3 -18.86 8.58 4.76
N HIS A 4 -17.95 8.50 5.73
CA HIS A 4 -17.37 9.66 6.42
C HIS A 4 -15.94 9.96 5.94
N GLY A 5 -15.46 9.31 4.88
CA GLY A 5 -14.12 9.51 4.36
C GLY A 5 -13.03 8.92 5.25
N ARG A 6 -13.30 7.84 6.01
CA ARG A 6 -12.29 7.10 6.77
C ARG A 6 -11.72 5.95 5.94
N PRO A 7 -10.41 5.70 5.98
CA PRO A 7 -9.82 4.56 5.30
C PRO A 7 -10.16 3.27 6.04
N ILE A 8 -10.67 2.30 5.28
CA ILE A 8 -11.11 0.99 5.80
C ILE A 8 -10.20 -0.14 5.32
N ARG A 9 -9.57 -0.01 4.15
CA ARG A 9 -8.75 -1.05 3.54
C ARG A 9 -7.65 -0.45 2.68
N LEU A 10 -6.47 -1.05 2.74
CA LEU A 10 -5.38 -0.87 1.78
C LEU A 10 -5.30 -2.09 0.88
N PHE A 11 -4.93 -1.89 -0.38
CA PHE A 11 -4.78 -3.00 -1.32
C PHE A 11 -3.80 -2.63 -2.43
N THR A 12 -3.25 -3.66 -3.07
CA THR A 12 -2.45 -3.54 -4.29
C THR A 12 -3.19 -4.19 -5.44
N THR A 13 -3.06 -3.63 -6.63
CA THR A 13 -3.62 -4.19 -7.86
C THR A 13 -2.60 -5.02 -8.62
N ASN A 14 -3.09 -5.81 -9.58
CA ASN A 14 -2.25 -6.40 -10.62
C ASN A 14 -2.00 -5.37 -11.74
N ARG A 15 -0.96 -5.63 -12.56
CA ARG A 15 -0.46 -4.72 -13.60
C ARG A 15 -1.54 -4.29 -14.59
N TRP A 16 -2.36 -5.23 -15.04
CA TRP A 16 -3.39 -4.97 -16.04
C TRP A 16 -4.42 -3.94 -15.59
N VAL A 17 -4.62 -3.76 -14.27
CA VAL A 17 -5.66 -2.88 -13.71
C VAL A 17 -5.35 -1.41 -14.05
N THR A 18 -4.09 -1.02 -14.03
CA THR A 18 -3.63 0.35 -14.28
C THR A 18 -2.76 0.48 -15.53
N GLY A 19 -2.36 -0.64 -16.14
CA GLY A 19 -1.43 -0.66 -17.28
C GLY A 19 -0.02 -0.20 -16.93
N GLU A 20 0.36 -0.30 -15.65
CA GLU A 20 1.61 0.23 -15.13
C GLU A 20 2.85 -0.61 -15.51
N VAL A 21 4.04 -0.02 -15.33
CA VAL A 21 5.29 -0.79 -15.34
C VAL A 21 5.43 -1.55 -14.03
N TRP A 22 5.70 -2.86 -14.12
CA TRP A 22 5.86 -3.68 -12.92
C TRP A 22 7.26 -3.53 -12.32
N TYR A 23 7.35 -2.96 -11.12
CA TYR A 23 8.56 -2.90 -10.32
C TYR A 23 8.53 -3.93 -9.18
N ARG A 24 9.68 -4.53 -8.87
CA ARG A 24 9.82 -5.47 -7.75
C ARG A 24 9.47 -4.79 -6.43
N ALA A 25 8.97 -5.56 -5.48
CA ALA A 25 8.55 -5.06 -4.17
C ALA A 25 9.57 -4.11 -3.53
N GLU A 26 10.83 -4.52 -3.44
CA GLU A 26 11.89 -3.74 -2.79
C GLU A 26 12.24 -2.44 -3.56
N ASP A 27 12.00 -2.39 -4.87
CA ASP A 27 12.15 -1.16 -5.64
C ASP A 27 11.04 -0.16 -5.32
N VAL A 28 9.79 -0.63 -5.25
CA VAL A 28 8.63 0.20 -4.89
C VAL A 28 8.75 0.68 -3.45
N ILE A 29 9.19 -0.18 -2.52
CA ILE A 29 9.37 0.17 -1.11
C ILE A 29 10.38 1.32 -0.94
N ARG A 30 11.49 1.29 -1.69
CA ARG A 30 12.46 2.38 -1.71
C ARG A 30 11.87 3.69 -2.26
N MET A 31 10.98 3.61 -3.25
CA MET A 31 10.29 4.81 -3.75
C MET A 31 9.42 5.47 -2.68
N LEU A 32 8.92 4.71 -1.69
CA LEU A 32 8.13 5.26 -0.58
C LEU A 32 8.94 6.25 0.28
N ASP A 33 10.27 6.15 0.32
CA ASP A 33 11.13 7.11 1.04
C ASP A 33 11.01 8.54 0.49
N HIS A 34 10.61 8.65 -0.78
CA HIS A 34 10.47 9.92 -1.48
C HIS A 34 9.01 10.29 -1.74
N PHE A 35 8.05 9.53 -1.19
CA PHE A 35 6.64 9.81 -1.39
C PHE A 35 6.19 11.03 -0.58
N TRP A 36 5.90 12.11 -1.29
CA TRP A 36 5.34 13.33 -0.72
C TRP A 36 4.55 14.09 -1.78
N MET A 37 3.29 14.42 -1.49
CA MET A 37 2.47 15.25 -2.36
C MET A 37 2.45 16.68 -1.82
N ASP A 38 3.23 17.58 -2.44
CA ASP A 38 3.35 19.00 -2.05
C ASP A 38 2.54 19.98 -2.92
N LEU A 39 1.94 19.50 -4.00
CA LEU A 39 1.14 20.34 -4.89
C LEU A 39 -0.11 20.86 -4.17
N ALA A 40 -0.41 22.15 -4.31
CA ALA A 40 -1.60 22.76 -3.72
C ALA A 40 -2.89 22.44 -4.50
N TYR A 41 -2.76 22.16 -5.80
CA TYR A 41 -3.87 21.83 -6.70
C TYR A 41 -4.01 20.29 -6.84
N PRO A 42 -5.23 19.74 -6.93
CA PRO A 42 -6.54 20.41 -6.80
C PRO A 42 -6.99 20.61 -5.34
N SER A 43 -6.34 19.95 -4.38
CA SER A 43 -6.69 20.04 -2.96
C SER A 43 -5.48 19.75 -2.07
N LEU A 44 -4.89 20.81 -1.51
CA LEU A 44 -3.81 20.70 -0.54
C LEU A 44 -4.17 19.80 0.67
N PRO A 45 -5.37 19.92 1.30
CA PRO A 45 -5.74 19.05 2.42
C PRO A 45 -5.74 17.57 2.05
N THR A 46 -6.22 17.22 0.86
CA THR A 46 -6.23 15.84 0.37
C THR A 46 -4.81 15.32 0.16
N ASN A 47 -3.93 16.14 -0.41
CA ASN A 47 -2.53 15.77 -0.67
C ASN A 47 -1.74 15.55 0.63
N ILE A 48 -1.94 16.42 1.63
CA ILE A 48 -1.41 16.23 2.99
C ILE A 48 -1.97 14.94 3.60
N TRP A 49 -3.27 14.72 3.48
CA TRP A 49 -3.93 13.54 4.03
C TRP A 49 -3.38 12.24 3.42
N ILE A 50 -3.25 12.14 2.08
CA ILE A 50 -2.67 10.97 1.41
C ILE A 50 -1.22 10.74 1.87
N SER A 51 -0.40 11.80 1.91
CA SER A 51 0.99 11.72 2.35
C SER A 51 1.10 11.24 3.81
N ALA A 52 0.21 11.72 4.68
CA ALA A 52 0.13 11.27 6.07
C ALA A 52 -0.29 9.81 6.19
N MET A 53 -1.25 9.34 5.38
CA MET A 53 -1.68 7.94 5.38
C MET A 53 -0.57 6.99 4.94
N VAL A 54 0.17 7.34 3.88
CA VAL A 54 1.32 6.53 3.42
C VAL A 54 2.39 6.42 4.51
N ARG A 55 2.66 7.51 5.25
CA ARG A 55 3.60 7.49 6.38
C ARG A 55 3.08 6.66 7.56
N LEU A 56 1.81 6.86 7.95
CA LEU A 56 1.19 6.20 9.10
C LEU A 56 1.11 4.67 8.94
N PHE A 57 0.80 4.22 7.72
CA PHE A 57 0.65 2.80 7.38
C PHE A 57 1.86 2.24 6.63
N ARG A 58 3.03 2.89 6.71
CA ARG A 58 4.21 2.45 5.96
C ARG A 58 4.54 0.97 6.18
N PRO A 59 4.57 0.43 7.42
CA PRO A 59 4.83 -0.99 7.63
C PRO A 59 3.82 -1.90 6.92
N GLU A 60 2.53 -1.59 7.02
CA GLU A 60 1.46 -2.35 6.37
C GLU A 60 1.53 -2.26 4.83
N ILE A 61 1.89 -1.10 4.30
CA ILE A 61 2.06 -0.88 2.85
C ILE A 61 3.23 -1.72 2.32
N GLU A 62 4.36 -1.76 3.03
CA GLU A 62 5.49 -2.62 2.65
C GLU A 62 5.11 -4.10 2.64
N ASP A 63 4.37 -4.56 3.65
CA ASP A 63 3.90 -5.95 3.72
C ASP A 63 2.94 -6.30 2.58
N LEU A 64 2.03 -5.38 2.23
CA LEU A 64 1.15 -5.51 1.08
C LEU A 64 1.93 -5.58 -0.24
N ILE A 65 2.93 -4.72 -0.43
CA ILE A 65 3.77 -4.72 -1.63
C ILE A 65 4.55 -6.03 -1.76
N ARG A 66 5.06 -6.59 -0.65
CA ARG A 66 5.69 -7.92 -0.68
C ARG A 66 4.67 -9.04 -0.94
N ALA A 67 3.46 -8.93 -0.39
CA ALA A 67 2.37 -9.89 -0.61
C ALA A 67 1.87 -9.88 -2.06
N ARG A 68 1.82 -8.71 -2.69
CA ARG A 68 1.52 -8.53 -4.11
C ARG A 68 2.42 -9.37 -4.99
N ASP A 69 3.74 -9.24 -4.80
CA ASP A 69 4.73 -9.99 -5.59
C ASP A 69 4.60 -11.50 -5.37
N ARG A 70 4.33 -11.95 -4.14
CA ARG A 70 4.05 -13.36 -3.85
C ARG A 70 2.80 -13.86 -4.57
N ALA A 71 1.69 -13.12 -4.49
CA ALA A 71 0.44 -13.52 -5.12
C ALA A 71 0.57 -13.65 -6.64
N VAL A 72 1.28 -12.71 -7.29
CA VAL A 72 1.54 -12.78 -8.73
C VAL A 72 2.47 -13.94 -9.08
N ALA A 73 3.50 -14.21 -8.26
CA ALA A 73 4.40 -15.34 -8.48
C ALA A 73 3.68 -16.70 -8.32
N ASP A 74 2.81 -16.82 -7.32
CA ASP A 74 2.01 -18.02 -7.08
C ASP A 74 1.03 -18.25 -8.24
N HIS A 75 0.40 -17.18 -8.73
CA HIS A 75 -0.49 -17.23 -9.89
C HIS A 75 0.27 -17.60 -11.18
N ALA A 76 1.48 -17.07 -11.36
CA ALA A 76 2.36 -17.38 -12.48
C ALA A 76 2.78 -18.85 -12.53
N ARG A 77 2.84 -19.57 -11.39
CA ARG A 77 3.11 -21.01 -11.38
C ARG A 77 2.01 -21.82 -12.05
N VAL A 78 0.78 -21.30 -12.08
CA VAL A 78 -0.39 -21.98 -12.68
C VAL A 78 -0.62 -21.52 -14.12
N ALA A 79 -0.63 -20.20 -14.35
CA ALA A 79 -1.00 -19.61 -15.65
C ALA A 79 0.19 -19.33 -16.58
N GLY A 80 1.43 -19.39 -16.07
CA GLY A 80 2.63 -18.92 -16.76
C GLY A 80 2.91 -17.43 -16.49
N SER A 81 4.19 -17.05 -16.51
CA SER A 81 4.64 -15.74 -16.02
C SER A 81 4.07 -14.55 -16.78
N ALA A 82 4.00 -14.60 -18.12
CA ALA A 82 3.47 -13.49 -18.91
C ALA A 82 1.95 -13.32 -18.74
N ALA A 83 1.22 -14.44 -18.65
CA ALA A 83 -0.22 -14.44 -18.47
C ALA A 83 -0.62 -13.90 -17.09
N ALA A 84 0.16 -14.17 -16.04
CA ALA A 84 -0.21 -13.76 -14.68
C ALA A 84 -0.33 -12.24 -14.48
N PHE A 85 0.45 -11.44 -15.21
CA PHE A 85 0.37 -9.98 -15.16
C PHE A 85 -0.83 -9.41 -15.91
N GLU A 86 -1.43 -10.20 -16.81
CA GLU A 86 -2.54 -9.81 -17.69
C GLU A 86 -3.85 -10.55 -17.35
N ASP A 87 -3.83 -11.39 -16.31
CA ASP A 87 -4.98 -12.19 -15.92
C ASP A 87 -5.99 -11.36 -15.12
N ARG A 88 -7.17 -11.19 -15.71
CA ARG A 88 -8.30 -10.45 -15.12
C ARG A 88 -8.92 -11.13 -13.91
N ALA A 89 -8.63 -12.42 -13.69
CA ALA A 89 -9.04 -13.10 -12.47
C ALA A 89 -8.28 -12.62 -11.22
N LEU A 90 -7.08 -12.06 -11.41
CA LEU A 90 -6.25 -11.49 -10.34
C LEU A 90 -6.28 -9.96 -10.44
N GLU A 91 -7.35 -9.31 -9.98
CA GLU A 91 -7.45 -7.85 -9.93
C GLU A 91 -6.73 -7.28 -8.70
N ILE A 92 -7.03 -7.84 -7.53
CA ILE A 92 -6.47 -7.43 -6.24
C ILE A 92 -5.44 -8.49 -5.82
N ALA A 93 -4.16 -8.11 -5.87
CA ALA A 93 -3.06 -9.03 -5.55
C ALA A 93 -2.78 -9.14 -4.04
N SER A 94 -3.14 -8.12 -3.27
CA SER A 94 -3.07 -8.16 -1.81
C SER A 94 -4.01 -7.11 -1.20
N ALA A 95 -4.53 -7.38 0.00
CA ALA A 95 -5.39 -6.45 0.71
C ALA A 95 -5.29 -6.63 2.22
N LEU A 96 -5.52 -5.53 2.95
CA LEU A 96 -5.52 -5.50 4.41
C LEU A 96 -6.56 -4.50 4.90
N GLU A 97 -7.48 -4.95 5.76
CA GLU A 97 -8.38 -4.06 6.51
C GLU A 97 -7.58 -3.25 7.53
N ILE A 98 -7.84 -1.95 7.60
CA ILE A 98 -7.13 -1.01 8.46
C ILE A 98 -8.10 -0.14 9.27
N THR A 99 -7.58 0.42 10.36
CA THR A 99 -8.26 1.45 11.12
C THR A 99 -7.23 2.43 11.64
N VAL A 100 -7.46 3.73 11.45
CA VAL A 100 -6.55 4.79 11.90
C VAL A 100 -6.34 4.72 13.41
N ASP A 101 -7.40 4.57 14.19
CA ASP A 101 -7.33 4.53 15.66
C ASP A 101 -6.41 3.40 16.15
N ARG A 102 -6.57 2.20 15.61
CA ARG A 102 -5.73 1.05 15.95
C ARG A 102 -4.26 1.31 15.62
N GLN A 103 -3.97 1.93 14.47
CA GLN A 103 -2.60 2.24 14.08
C GLN A 103 -2.00 3.34 14.96
N MET A 104 -2.76 4.37 15.30
CA MET A 104 -2.34 5.42 16.22
C MET A 104 -1.97 4.85 17.59
N THR A 105 -2.78 3.93 18.13
CA THR A 105 -2.46 3.22 19.38
C THR A 105 -1.14 2.44 19.27
N ARG A 106 -0.90 1.75 18.14
CA ARG A 106 0.35 1.00 17.91
C ARG A 106 1.57 1.92 17.84
N VAL A 107 1.44 3.06 17.16
CA VAL A 107 2.51 4.07 17.07
C VAL A 107 2.81 4.66 18.44
N GLN A 108 1.79 5.06 19.21
CA GLN A 108 1.96 5.58 20.58
C GLN A 108 2.68 4.58 21.49
N ALA A 109 2.26 3.30 21.46
CA ALA A 109 2.92 2.25 22.23
C ALA A 109 4.35 1.95 21.75
N ALA A 110 4.68 2.19 20.48
CA ALA A 110 6.05 2.07 19.98
C ALA A 110 6.94 3.22 20.43
N LEU A 111 6.44 4.45 20.40
CA LEU A 111 7.16 5.64 20.89
C LEU A 111 7.45 5.54 22.39
N GLN A 112 6.47 5.14 23.21
CA GLN A 112 6.66 4.94 24.64
C GLN A 112 7.75 3.91 24.98
N ARG A 113 7.88 2.86 24.15
CA ARG A 113 8.94 1.85 24.32
C ARG A 113 10.31 2.36 23.88
N ALA A 114 10.37 3.28 22.92
CA ALA A 114 11.61 3.88 22.45
C ALA A 114 12.13 4.96 23.41
N ASP A 115 11.25 5.70 24.08
CA ASP A 115 11.62 6.76 25.03
C ASP A 115 11.98 6.22 26.43
N GLY A 116 11.55 5.00 26.75
CA GLY A 116 11.71 4.37 28.07
C GLY A 116 12.88 3.37 28.19
N GLY A 117 13.72 3.21 27.16
CA GLY A 117 14.87 2.31 27.13
C GLY A 117 16.17 3.05 26.86
#